data_AF-A0A2S4YH06-F1
#
_entry.id   AF-A0A2S4YH06-F1
#
_cell.length_a   1.000
_cell.length_b   1.000
_cell.length_c   1.000
_cell.angle_alpha   90.00
_cell.angle_beta   90.00
_cell.angle_gamma   90.00
#
_symmetry.space_group_name_H-M   'P 1'
#
loop_
_entity.id
_entity.type
_entity.pdbx_description
1 polymer ?
#
loop_
_entity_poly.entity_id
_entity_poly.type
_entity_poly.pdbx_seq_one_letter_code
_entity_poly.pdbx_strand_id
1 'polypeptide(L)'
;MTAARVREVVDPAFAWLSAERDRFVLGEEALDDAGAVNTTWKPLGELAQVCSTTLHRTTADEPLHRRARDLLAFAWRQTEHGELLLRQQRREPFSTYPLEVYAAFASAGLRHEGFAALAARLAAPRGRRLVEQVPVRRLGVLLAERHCGRHPDGEVPDVLSRTWLGGLAEPWAFERLSGYALTHVVYHLTDWGRGGPGLPPRLADYLTLWLPAWLDTCLDAGMWDLACELLAVAASLPDPADATGSAGHEEALSSARAAGREDAWAALAAGHGDAWAALAAGHENTWAARPPGHENTWAARPPGHENTWAARPPGHENTWAARPPGHENTWAARAPGHGDPWAALAACQDEAWAALAAARHPSGAIPEEAEGAADADGAPDFLGHYHSTLMAVFAGVLALDRLGDARVPPGRQGAHA
;
A
#
# COMPACT_ATOMS: atom_id res chain seq x y z
N MET A 1 5.54 18.76 7.92
CA MET A 1 5.18 17.58 8.74
C MET A 1 5.92 17.59 10.07
N THR A 2 5.20 17.53 11.20
CA THR A 2 5.77 17.46 12.56
C THR A 2 5.38 16.16 13.24
N ALA A 3 6.18 15.69 14.21
CA ALA A 3 5.86 14.48 14.98
C ALA A 3 4.52 14.62 15.73
N ALA A 4 4.21 15.81 16.25
CA ALA A 4 2.95 16.10 16.91
C ALA A 4 1.73 15.87 15.99
N ARG A 5 1.82 16.29 14.71
CA ARG A 5 0.76 16.09 13.73
C ARG A 5 0.53 14.61 13.44
N VAL A 6 1.59 13.83 13.30
CA VAL A 6 1.49 12.39 13.06
C VAL A 6 0.87 11.69 14.29
N ARG A 7 1.32 12.05 15.50
CA ARG A 7 0.78 11.50 16.76
C ARG A 7 -0.70 11.82 16.98
N GLU A 8 -1.15 13.00 16.54
CA GLU A 8 -2.58 13.37 16.57
C GLU A 8 -3.46 12.32 15.87
N VAL A 9 -2.95 11.65 14.83
CA VAL A 9 -3.63 10.57 14.10
C VAL A 9 -3.35 9.20 14.69
N VAL A 10 -2.08 8.87 14.90
CA VAL A 10 -1.64 7.52 15.28
C VAL A 10 -2.13 7.11 16.67
N ASP A 11 -2.05 7.99 17.65
CA ASP A 11 -2.36 7.66 19.04
C ASP A 11 -3.84 7.23 19.23
N PRO A 12 -4.84 8.00 18.74
CA PRO A 12 -6.24 7.57 18.83
C PRO A 12 -6.56 6.40 17.89
N ALA A 13 -5.99 6.34 16.68
CA ALA A 13 -6.18 5.22 15.76
C ALA A 13 -5.73 3.89 16.40
N PHE A 14 -4.55 3.89 17.02
CA PHE A 14 -4.06 2.67 17.65
C PHE A 14 -4.83 2.32 18.93
N ALA A 15 -5.28 3.33 19.67
CA ALA A 15 -6.17 3.12 20.81
C ALA A 15 -7.50 2.46 20.39
N TRP A 16 -8.09 2.90 19.27
CA TRP A 16 -9.28 2.29 18.71
C TRP A 16 -9.07 0.82 18.34
N LEU A 17 -8.00 0.49 17.60
CA LEU A 17 -7.65 -0.90 17.27
C LEU A 17 -7.49 -1.79 18.52
N SER A 18 -6.93 -1.22 19.59
CA SER A 18 -6.80 -1.92 20.87
C SER A 18 -8.11 -2.12 21.60
N ALA A 19 -9.08 -1.21 21.43
CA ALA A 19 -10.42 -1.33 22.00
C ALA A 19 -11.24 -2.38 21.22
N GLU A 20 -11.12 -2.38 19.89
CA GLU A 20 -11.81 -3.30 18.98
C GLU A 20 -11.14 -4.67 18.83
N ARG A 21 -10.16 -5.01 19.68
CA ARG A 21 -9.41 -6.27 19.57
C ARG A 21 -10.30 -7.52 19.50
N ASP A 22 -11.46 -7.49 20.16
CA ASP A 22 -12.39 -8.63 20.21
C ASP A 22 -13.05 -8.89 18.83
N ARG A 23 -13.03 -7.92 17.92
CA ARG A 23 -13.47 -8.06 16.52
C ARG A 23 -12.45 -8.80 15.64
N PHE A 24 -11.22 -9.00 16.12
CA PHE A 24 -10.18 -9.79 15.44
C PHE A 24 -10.13 -11.26 15.89
N VAL A 25 -11.05 -11.69 16.76
CA VAL A 25 -11.09 -13.09 17.22
C VAL A 25 -11.36 -14.01 16.03
N LEU A 26 -10.60 -15.10 15.93
CA LEU A 26 -10.88 -16.16 14.97
C LEU A 26 -12.02 -17.02 15.54
N GLY A 27 -13.20 -16.97 14.93
CA GLY A 27 -14.30 -17.86 15.26
C GLY A 27 -14.13 -19.25 14.64
N GLU A 28 -15.14 -20.11 14.81
CA GLU A 28 -15.15 -21.46 14.24
C GLU A 28 -15.04 -21.43 12.70
N GLU A 29 -15.55 -20.35 12.08
CA GLU A 29 -15.51 -20.08 10.65
C GLU A 29 -14.09 -19.92 10.08
N ALA A 30 -13.07 -19.72 10.93
CA ALA A 30 -11.68 -19.62 10.49
C ALA A 30 -11.16 -20.92 9.85
N LEU A 31 -11.79 -22.07 10.13
CA LEU A 31 -11.46 -23.37 9.52
C LEU A 31 -12.50 -23.85 8.50
N ASP A 32 -13.51 -23.03 8.17
CA ASP A 32 -14.55 -23.40 7.23
C ASP A 32 -14.04 -23.46 5.79
N ASP A 33 -14.49 -24.47 5.04
CA ASP A 33 -14.08 -24.73 3.65
C ASP A 33 -14.48 -23.60 2.68
N ALA A 34 -15.39 -22.70 3.10
CA ALA A 34 -15.86 -21.56 2.31
C ALA A 34 -14.95 -20.32 2.40
N GLY A 35 -13.81 -20.40 3.11
CA GLY A 35 -12.72 -19.45 2.89
C GLY A 35 -13.05 -17.99 3.23
N ALA A 36 -13.63 -17.73 4.40
CA ALA A 36 -13.83 -16.38 4.94
C ALA A 36 -12.50 -15.70 5.34
N VAL A 37 -11.41 -15.96 4.60
CA VAL A 37 -10.03 -15.50 4.87
C VAL A 37 -10.00 -13.99 5.02
N ASN A 38 -10.72 -13.26 4.16
CA ASN A 38 -10.75 -11.80 4.16
C ASN A 38 -11.45 -11.19 5.38
N THR A 39 -12.31 -11.94 6.07
CA THR A 39 -13.02 -11.49 7.27
C THR A 39 -12.51 -12.16 8.55
N THR A 40 -11.56 -13.08 8.45
CA THR A 40 -11.00 -13.85 9.58
C THR A 40 -9.48 -13.69 9.68
N TRP A 41 -8.75 -14.43 8.84
CA TRP A 41 -7.28 -14.51 8.87
C TRP A 41 -6.57 -13.25 8.43
N LYS A 42 -7.11 -12.56 7.41
CA LYS A 42 -6.50 -11.36 6.84
C LYS A 42 -6.42 -10.22 7.88
N PRO A 43 -7.52 -9.82 8.55
CA PRO A 43 -7.45 -8.79 9.61
C PRO A 43 -6.44 -9.12 10.71
N LEU A 44 -6.41 -10.38 11.16
CA LEU A 44 -5.50 -10.82 12.21
C LEU A 44 -4.03 -10.78 11.77
N GLY A 45 -3.75 -11.22 10.54
CA GLY A 45 -2.41 -11.20 9.96
C GLY A 45 -1.87 -9.79 9.76
N GLU A 46 -2.71 -8.87 9.28
CA GLU A 46 -2.36 -7.46 9.12
C GLU A 46 -2.10 -6.80 10.47
N LEU A 47 -2.95 -7.06 11.47
CA LEU A 47 -2.74 -6.60 12.84
C LEU A 47 -1.39 -7.08 13.39
N ALA A 48 -1.09 -8.37 13.21
CA ALA A 48 0.19 -8.95 13.64
C ALA A 48 1.38 -8.31 12.91
N GLN A 49 1.26 -8.04 11.61
CA GLN A 49 2.31 -7.45 10.79
C GLN A 49 2.63 -6.02 11.24
N VAL A 50 1.61 -5.17 11.40
CA VAL A 50 1.80 -3.79 11.88
C VAL A 50 2.33 -3.77 13.30
N CYS A 51 1.82 -4.61 14.20
CA CYS A 51 2.36 -4.70 15.56
C CYS A 51 3.83 -5.15 15.57
N SER A 52 4.21 -6.11 14.73
CA SER A 52 5.61 -6.55 14.56
C SER A 52 6.52 -5.40 14.11
N THR A 53 6.08 -4.58 13.13
CA THR A 53 6.82 -3.39 12.71
C THR A 53 6.89 -2.35 13.84
N THR A 54 5.80 -2.07 14.53
CA THR A 54 5.78 -1.13 15.65
C THR A 54 6.77 -1.52 16.74
N LEU A 55 6.81 -2.80 17.12
CA LEU A 55 7.79 -3.30 18.10
C LEU A 55 9.23 -3.16 17.63
N HIS A 56 9.48 -3.23 16.33
CA HIS A 56 10.81 -3.04 15.74
C HIS A 56 11.25 -1.58 15.70
N ARG A 57 10.29 -0.64 15.59
CA ARG A 57 10.54 0.80 15.41
C ARG A 57 10.38 1.64 16.68
N THR A 58 9.87 1.06 17.77
CA THR A 58 9.59 1.77 19.02
C THR A 58 10.28 1.11 20.20
N THR A 59 10.47 1.87 21.27
CA THR A 59 11.13 1.46 22.51
C THR A 59 10.12 1.08 23.59
N ALA A 60 10.52 0.23 24.55
CA ALA A 60 9.59 -0.37 25.53
C ALA A 60 8.89 0.62 26.48
N ASP A 61 9.45 1.81 26.64
CA ASP A 61 8.88 2.91 27.41
C ASP A 61 7.74 3.64 26.68
N GLU A 62 7.68 3.54 25.34
CA GLU A 62 6.63 4.16 24.55
C GLU A 62 5.26 3.47 24.72
N PRO A 63 4.17 4.24 24.83
CA PRO A 63 2.81 3.70 24.84
C PRO A 63 2.48 2.86 23.60
N LEU A 64 2.97 3.26 22.43
CA LEU A 64 2.79 2.54 21.16
C LEU A 64 3.40 1.14 21.23
N HIS A 65 4.61 1.02 21.77
CA HIS A 65 5.29 -0.28 21.94
C HIS A 65 4.50 -1.22 22.83
N ARG A 66 4.05 -0.74 24.01
CA ARG A 66 3.26 -1.56 24.94
C ARG A 66 1.97 -2.06 24.30
N ARG A 67 1.26 -1.19 23.59
CA ARG A 67 0.01 -1.54 22.89
C ARG A 67 0.24 -2.56 21.78
N ALA A 68 1.27 -2.36 20.95
CA ALA A 68 1.66 -3.30 19.90
C ALA A 68 2.03 -4.67 20.47
N ARG A 69 2.76 -4.72 21.59
CA ARG A 69 3.12 -5.97 22.27
C ARG A 69 1.86 -6.72 22.72
N ASP A 70 0.93 -6.02 23.36
CA ASP A 70 -0.26 -6.63 23.91
C ASP A 70 -1.20 -7.14 22.81
N LEU A 71 -1.35 -6.39 21.72
CA LEU A 71 -2.12 -6.78 20.52
C LEU A 71 -1.47 -7.95 19.75
N LEU A 72 -0.15 -7.95 19.58
CA LEU A 72 0.54 -9.06 18.95
C LEU A 72 0.41 -10.35 19.79
N ALA A 73 0.55 -10.23 21.12
CA ALA A 73 0.35 -11.37 22.02
C ALA A 73 -1.10 -11.87 21.98
N PHE A 74 -2.08 -10.97 21.88
CA PHE A 74 -3.47 -11.33 21.64
C PHE A 74 -3.62 -12.10 20.32
N ALA A 75 -3.10 -11.56 19.21
CA ALA A 75 -3.23 -12.17 17.90
C ALA A 75 -2.60 -13.57 17.86
N TRP A 76 -1.45 -13.75 18.50
CA TRP A 76 -0.80 -15.06 18.59
C TRP A 76 -1.64 -16.08 19.35
N ARG A 77 -2.29 -15.68 20.45
CA ARG A 77 -3.22 -16.56 21.19
C ARG A 77 -4.41 -16.97 20.34
N GLN A 78 -4.96 -16.06 19.51
CA GLN A 78 -6.08 -16.39 18.61
C GLN A 78 -5.73 -17.52 17.65
N THR A 79 -4.45 -17.63 17.23
CA THR A 79 -4.00 -18.74 16.37
C THR A 79 -3.76 -20.06 17.12
N GLU A 80 -4.16 -20.18 18.39
CA GLU A 80 -3.73 -21.24 19.31
C GLU A 80 -2.19 -21.36 19.35
N HIS A 81 -1.49 -20.23 19.40
CA HIS A 81 -0.03 -20.16 19.34
C HIS A 81 0.56 -20.86 18.09
N GLY A 82 -0.11 -20.74 16.94
CA GLY A 82 0.29 -21.28 15.64
C GLY A 82 -0.31 -22.62 15.27
N GLU A 83 -1.02 -23.29 16.19
CA GLU A 83 -1.62 -24.60 15.94
C GLU A 83 -2.76 -24.51 14.91
N LEU A 84 -3.57 -23.44 14.91
CA LEU A 84 -4.61 -23.25 13.89
C LEU A 84 -4.02 -23.05 12.49
N LEU A 85 -2.90 -22.31 12.37
CA LEU A 85 -2.19 -22.14 11.11
C LEU A 85 -1.70 -23.49 10.57
N LEU A 86 -1.23 -24.39 11.45
CA LEU A 86 -0.82 -25.74 11.09
C LEU A 86 -2.01 -26.57 10.59
N ARG A 87 -3.13 -26.55 11.31
CA ARG A 87 -4.36 -27.25 10.88
C ARG A 87 -4.83 -26.74 9.53
N GLN A 88 -4.85 -25.42 9.34
CA GLN A 88 -5.30 -24.81 8.10
C GLN A 88 -4.37 -25.13 6.91
N GLN A 89 -3.05 -25.07 7.10
CA GLN A 89 -2.10 -25.43 6.06
C GLN A 89 -2.20 -26.92 5.64
N ARG A 90 -2.66 -27.80 6.54
CA ARG A 90 -2.94 -29.22 6.19
C ARG A 90 -4.21 -29.37 5.35
N ARG A 91 -5.24 -28.57 5.62
CA ARG A 91 -6.49 -28.56 4.84
C ARG A 91 -6.27 -28.00 3.45
N GLU A 92 -5.46 -26.95 3.35
CA GLU A 92 -5.13 -26.28 2.09
C GLU A 92 -3.61 -26.22 1.83
N PRO A 93 -2.96 -27.34 1.44
CA PRO A 93 -1.51 -27.39 1.28
C PRO A 93 -0.92 -26.41 0.26
N PHE A 94 -1.73 -25.93 -0.69
CA PHE A 94 -1.29 -25.03 -1.75
C PHE A 94 -1.69 -23.57 -1.54
N SER A 95 -2.52 -23.26 -0.53
CA SER A 95 -2.80 -21.86 -0.21
C SER A 95 -1.55 -21.18 0.34
N THR A 96 -1.46 -19.87 0.14
CA THR A 96 -0.29 -19.07 0.51
C THR A 96 -0.51 -18.31 1.81
N TYR A 97 -1.75 -17.95 2.11
CA TYR A 97 -2.08 -17.07 3.23
C TYR A 97 -1.64 -17.60 4.61
N PRO A 98 -1.66 -18.92 4.94
CA PRO A 98 -1.22 -19.36 6.27
C PRO A 98 0.27 -19.07 6.49
N LEU A 99 1.08 -19.19 5.44
CA LEU A 99 2.50 -18.84 5.47
C LEU A 99 2.70 -17.33 5.59
N GLU A 100 1.93 -16.54 4.85
CA GLU A 100 2.01 -15.08 4.89
C GLU A 100 1.61 -14.53 6.27
N VAL A 101 0.52 -15.05 6.86
CA VAL A 101 0.10 -14.71 8.24
C VAL A 101 1.14 -15.18 9.26
N TYR A 102 1.66 -16.40 9.12
CA TYR A 102 2.71 -16.91 10.01
C TYR A 102 3.99 -16.06 9.92
N ALA A 103 4.34 -15.54 8.74
CA ALA A 103 5.52 -14.72 8.56
C ALA A 103 5.47 -13.43 9.39
N ALA A 104 4.30 -12.82 9.60
CA ALA A 104 4.14 -11.66 10.47
C ALA A 104 4.53 -11.99 11.93
N PHE A 105 4.06 -13.12 12.46
CA PHE A 105 4.46 -13.61 13.79
C PHE A 105 5.93 -14.01 13.84
N ALA A 106 6.42 -14.65 12.76
CA ALA A 106 7.80 -15.07 12.66
C ALA A 106 8.77 -13.87 12.65
N SER A 107 8.37 -12.78 12.03
CA SER A 107 9.11 -11.52 12.05
C SER A 107 9.28 -10.98 13.47
N ALA A 108 8.30 -11.18 14.37
CA ALA A 108 8.39 -10.80 15.77
C ALA A 108 9.05 -11.86 16.69
N GLY A 109 9.65 -12.91 16.13
CA GLY A 109 10.33 -13.97 16.90
C GLY A 109 9.41 -15.06 17.46
N LEU A 110 8.11 -15.01 17.19
CA LEU A 110 7.17 -16.07 17.57
C LEU A 110 7.31 -17.25 16.60
N ARG A 111 7.35 -18.48 17.10
CA ARG A 111 7.62 -19.69 16.29
C ARG A 111 6.68 -20.82 16.68
N HIS A 112 6.31 -21.62 15.68
CA HIS A 112 5.64 -22.91 15.88
C HIS A 112 6.36 -23.99 15.06
N GLU A 113 6.96 -24.96 15.73
CA GLU A 113 7.82 -25.98 15.10
C GLU A 113 7.06 -26.84 14.09
N GLY A 114 5.84 -27.28 14.42
CA GLY A 114 5.02 -28.12 13.53
C GLY A 114 4.66 -27.42 12.22
N PHE A 115 4.18 -26.17 12.27
CA PHE A 115 3.96 -25.32 11.11
C PHE A 115 5.23 -25.13 10.28
N ALA A 116 6.34 -24.74 10.91
CA ALA A 116 7.62 -24.53 10.20
C ALA A 116 8.09 -25.81 9.48
N ALA A 117 7.97 -26.97 10.12
CA ALA A 117 8.28 -28.26 9.53
C ALA A 117 7.35 -28.64 8.37
N LEU A 118 6.04 -28.35 8.46
CA LEU A 118 5.09 -28.59 7.37
C LEU A 118 5.36 -27.68 6.19
N ALA A 119 5.48 -26.36 6.42
CA ALA A 119 5.83 -25.40 5.39
C ALA A 119 7.13 -25.80 4.65
N ALA A 120 8.09 -26.39 5.38
CA ALA A 120 9.30 -26.94 4.78
C ALA A 120 9.08 -28.11 3.83
N ARG A 121 8.20 -29.03 4.20
CA ARG A 121 7.85 -30.16 3.34
C ARG A 121 7.03 -29.73 2.13
N LEU A 122 6.17 -28.73 2.28
CA LEU A 122 5.29 -28.25 1.20
C LEU A 122 5.99 -27.35 0.17
N ALA A 123 7.19 -26.85 0.47
CA ALA A 123 7.97 -26.07 -0.51
C ALA A 123 8.71 -26.94 -1.54
N ALA A 124 9.00 -28.20 -1.22
CA ALA A 124 9.80 -29.08 -2.08
C ALA A 124 9.08 -29.57 -3.36
N PRO A 125 7.76 -29.88 -3.36
CA PRO A 125 7.08 -30.37 -4.55
C PRO A 125 7.07 -29.37 -5.70
N ARG A 126 7.31 -29.87 -6.92
CA ARG A 126 7.24 -29.07 -8.16
C ARG A 126 5.88 -28.37 -8.32
N GLY A 127 4.79 -29.01 -7.88
CA GLY A 127 3.44 -28.43 -7.93
C GLY A 127 3.35 -27.08 -7.23
N ARG A 128 4.04 -26.90 -6.09
CA ARG A 128 4.08 -25.61 -5.38
C ARG A 128 4.74 -24.51 -6.20
N ARG A 129 5.77 -24.84 -6.97
CA ARG A 129 6.49 -23.89 -7.85
C ARG A 129 5.69 -23.51 -9.10
N LEU A 130 4.68 -24.28 -9.46
CA LEU A 130 3.86 -24.09 -10.66
C LEU A 130 2.48 -23.48 -10.34
N VAL A 131 2.22 -23.12 -9.08
CA VAL A 131 0.99 -22.39 -8.72
C VAL A 131 1.01 -21.03 -9.41
N GLU A 132 0.00 -20.75 -10.23
CA GLU A 132 -0.16 -19.46 -10.89
C GLU A 132 -0.43 -18.38 -9.84
N GLN A 133 0.39 -17.33 -9.85
CA GLN A 133 0.34 -16.23 -8.90
C GLN A 133 0.59 -14.94 -9.65
N VAL A 134 -0.20 -13.91 -9.33
CA VAL A 134 0.12 -12.55 -9.77
C VAL A 134 1.48 -12.12 -9.18
N PRO A 135 2.30 -11.35 -9.91
CA PRO A 135 3.68 -11.04 -9.52
C PRO A 135 3.85 -10.46 -8.10
N VAL A 136 2.95 -9.57 -7.67
CA VAL A 136 3.00 -8.97 -6.32
C VAL A 136 2.80 -10.03 -5.23
N ARG A 137 1.85 -10.97 -5.41
CA ARG A 137 1.64 -12.07 -4.47
C ARG A 137 2.85 -13.00 -4.44
N ARG A 138 3.45 -13.29 -5.60
CA ARG A 138 4.66 -14.11 -5.68
C ARG A 138 5.81 -13.49 -4.90
N LEU A 139 5.97 -12.16 -4.97
CA LEU A 139 6.97 -11.42 -4.19
C LEU A 139 6.71 -11.56 -2.69
N GLY A 140 5.45 -11.39 -2.24
CA GLY A 140 5.07 -11.55 -0.85
C GLY A 140 5.36 -12.95 -0.30
N VAL A 141 5.00 -14.00 -1.04
CA VAL A 141 5.30 -15.39 -0.66
C VAL A 141 6.80 -15.63 -0.55
N LEU A 142 7.58 -15.15 -1.51
CA LEU A 142 9.04 -15.31 -1.54
C LEU A 142 9.68 -14.70 -0.29
N LEU A 143 9.22 -13.53 0.16
CA LEU A 143 9.75 -12.87 1.34
C LEU A 143 9.21 -13.48 2.64
N ALA A 144 7.95 -13.90 2.67
CA ALA A 144 7.38 -14.67 3.79
C ALA A 144 8.19 -15.95 4.06
N GLU A 145 8.63 -16.65 3.01
CA GLU A 145 9.54 -17.80 3.13
C GLU A 145 10.86 -17.41 3.81
N ARG A 146 11.46 -16.27 3.43
CA ARG A 146 12.70 -15.76 4.06
C ARG A 146 12.51 -15.44 5.54
N HIS A 147 11.41 -14.79 5.94
CA HIS A 147 11.09 -14.50 7.35
C HIS A 147 10.92 -15.76 8.19
N CYS A 148 10.48 -16.85 7.56
CA CYS A 148 10.39 -18.16 8.17
C CYS A 148 11.75 -18.91 8.23
N GLY A 149 12.86 -18.24 7.90
CA GLY A 149 14.21 -18.82 7.90
C GLY A 149 14.49 -19.75 6.72
N ARG A 150 13.77 -19.59 5.61
CA ARG A 150 13.90 -20.43 4.41
C ARG A 150 14.70 -19.71 3.33
N HIS A 151 15.37 -20.50 2.50
CA HIS A 151 15.94 -20.03 1.24
C HIS A 151 14.90 -20.27 0.14
N PRO A 152 14.17 -19.25 -0.33
CA PRO A 152 13.14 -19.42 -1.34
C PRO A 152 13.75 -19.76 -2.70
N ASP A 153 13.00 -20.49 -3.51
CA ASP A 153 13.33 -20.69 -4.92
C ASP A 153 12.89 -19.44 -5.72
N GLY A 154 13.86 -18.59 -6.06
CA GLY A 154 13.65 -17.41 -6.90
C GLY A 154 14.36 -16.17 -6.38
N GLU A 155 14.75 -15.31 -7.31
CA GLU A 155 15.43 -14.06 -7.02
C GLU A 155 14.42 -12.90 -6.99
N VAL A 156 14.58 -12.01 -5.99
CA VAL A 156 13.72 -10.83 -5.83
C VAL A 156 13.70 -9.98 -7.10
N PRO A 157 14.85 -9.67 -7.76
CA PRO A 157 14.86 -8.91 -9.02
C PRO A 157 13.99 -9.52 -10.13
N ASP A 158 13.99 -10.85 -10.27
CA ASP A 158 13.24 -11.53 -11.33
C ASP A 158 11.73 -11.38 -11.13
N VAL A 159 11.26 -11.57 -9.90
CA VAL A 159 9.84 -11.41 -9.56
C VAL A 159 9.43 -9.95 -9.63
N LEU A 160 10.28 -9.05 -9.11
CA LEU A 160 10.05 -7.60 -9.10
C LEU A 160 9.83 -7.07 -10.51
N SER A 161 10.65 -7.47 -11.49
CA SER A 161 10.57 -7.01 -12.88
C SER A 161 9.22 -7.30 -13.57
N ARG A 162 8.44 -8.23 -13.02
CA ARG A 162 7.10 -8.59 -13.52
C ARG A 162 5.96 -7.82 -12.85
N THR A 163 6.25 -7.07 -11.79
CA THR A 163 5.25 -6.25 -11.09
C THR A 163 5.00 -4.93 -11.83
N TRP A 164 3.85 -4.31 -11.60
CA TRP A 164 3.50 -3.01 -12.17
C TRP A 164 4.55 -1.94 -11.81
N LEU A 165 4.94 -1.86 -10.53
CA LEU A 165 5.96 -0.94 -10.05
C LEU A 165 7.36 -1.28 -10.58
N GLY A 166 7.74 -2.56 -10.56
CA GLY A 166 9.06 -3.00 -11.03
C GLY A 166 9.27 -2.84 -12.53
N GLY A 167 8.19 -2.84 -13.32
CA GLY A 167 8.19 -2.48 -14.73
C GLY A 167 8.20 -0.98 -15.01
N LEU A 168 8.11 -0.12 -13.97
CA LEU A 168 7.97 1.32 -14.10
C LEU A 168 6.81 1.70 -15.05
N ALA A 169 5.67 1.03 -14.88
CA ALA A 169 4.50 1.22 -15.72
C ALA A 169 4.07 2.70 -15.78
N GLU A 170 3.33 3.06 -16.82
CA GLU A 170 2.96 4.44 -17.06
C GLU A 170 2.18 5.04 -15.86
N PRO A 171 2.60 6.19 -15.32
CA PRO A 171 2.07 6.73 -14.08
C PRO A 171 0.61 7.17 -14.15
N TRP A 172 0.11 7.47 -15.35
CA TRP A 172 -1.31 7.76 -15.61
C TRP A 172 -2.18 6.50 -15.68
N ALA A 173 -1.59 5.31 -15.69
CA ALA A 173 -2.31 4.03 -15.56
C ALA A 173 -2.51 3.62 -14.09
N PHE A 174 -2.21 4.52 -13.15
CA PHE A 174 -2.52 4.35 -11.73
C PHE A 174 -4.04 4.26 -11.52
N GLU A 175 -4.47 3.20 -10.87
CA GLU A 175 -5.84 2.92 -10.47
C GLU A 175 -5.81 2.13 -9.17
N ARG A 176 -6.98 1.78 -8.63
CA ARG A 176 -7.11 1.17 -7.31
C ARG A 176 -6.26 -0.11 -7.16
N LEU A 177 -6.36 -1.07 -8.08
CA LEU A 177 -5.63 -2.34 -7.98
C LEU A 177 -4.13 -2.14 -8.16
N SER A 178 -3.69 -1.29 -9.08
CA SER A 178 -2.26 -0.96 -9.25
C SER A 178 -1.71 -0.17 -8.06
N GLY A 179 -2.52 0.67 -7.41
CA GLY A 179 -2.21 1.34 -6.15
C GLY A 179 -1.94 0.35 -5.02
N TYR A 180 -2.87 -0.57 -4.74
CA TYR A 180 -2.64 -1.62 -3.75
C TYR A 180 -1.47 -2.55 -4.12
N ALA A 181 -1.29 -2.85 -5.41
CA ALA A 181 -0.18 -3.67 -5.85
C ALA A 181 1.17 -2.97 -5.62
N LEU A 182 1.29 -1.67 -5.91
CA LEU A 182 2.55 -0.94 -5.77
C LEU A 182 2.93 -0.77 -4.30
N THR A 183 1.96 -0.49 -3.42
CA THR A 183 2.20 -0.33 -1.99
C THR A 183 2.73 -1.63 -1.39
N HIS A 184 2.12 -2.77 -1.74
CA HIS A 184 2.58 -4.08 -1.31
C HIS A 184 3.96 -4.44 -1.84
N VAL A 185 4.33 -4.05 -3.07
CA VAL A 185 5.71 -4.22 -3.55
C VAL A 185 6.69 -3.46 -2.64
N VAL A 186 6.38 -2.22 -2.28
CA VAL A 186 7.22 -1.42 -1.38
C VAL A 186 7.30 -2.04 0.01
N TYR A 187 6.18 -2.48 0.58
CA TYR A 187 6.15 -3.13 1.90
C TYR A 187 6.99 -4.39 1.89
N HIS A 188 6.83 -5.23 0.88
CA HIS A 188 7.63 -6.42 0.70
C HIS A 188 9.13 -6.09 0.62
N LEU A 189 9.54 -5.20 -0.29
CA LEU A 189 10.96 -4.83 -0.43
C LEU A 189 11.57 -4.20 0.82
N THR A 190 10.76 -3.60 1.69
CA THR A 190 11.22 -2.96 2.93
C THR A 190 11.07 -3.83 4.17
N ASP A 191 10.61 -5.08 4.03
CA ASP A 191 10.17 -5.95 5.14
C ASP A 191 9.18 -5.22 6.05
N TRP A 192 8.13 -4.64 5.45
CA TRP A 192 7.14 -3.81 6.10
C TRP A 192 7.80 -2.73 6.97
N GLY A 193 8.82 -2.08 6.40
CA GLY A 193 9.65 -1.12 7.13
C GLY A 193 10.48 -1.73 8.26
N ARG A 194 11.03 -2.93 8.16
CA ARG A 194 11.98 -3.49 9.16
C ARG A 194 13.40 -3.63 8.65
N GLY A 195 13.67 -3.10 7.45
CA GLY A 195 15.02 -3.11 6.86
C GLY A 195 15.24 -4.30 5.93
N GLY A 196 14.24 -4.60 5.09
CA GLY A 196 14.32 -5.60 4.02
C GLY A 196 15.39 -5.30 2.95
N PRO A 197 15.34 -5.97 1.78
CA PRO A 197 16.29 -5.75 0.68
C PRO A 197 16.47 -4.29 0.26
N GLY A 198 15.48 -3.44 0.55
CA GLY A 198 15.47 -2.02 0.21
C GLY A 198 14.86 -1.77 -1.17
N LEU A 199 14.52 -0.51 -1.42
CA LEU A 199 14.03 -0.08 -2.72
C LEU A 199 15.21 0.15 -3.68
N PRO A 200 15.21 -0.46 -4.88
CA PRO A 200 16.15 -0.08 -5.93
C PRO A 200 16.06 1.42 -6.23
N PRO A 201 17.18 2.13 -6.49
CA PRO A 201 17.19 3.58 -6.70
C PRO A 201 16.19 4.07 -7.76
N ARG A 202 16.07 3.34 -8.88
CA ARG A 202 15.11 3.68 -9.95
C ARG A 202 13.65 3.64 -9.49
N LEU A 203 13.29 2.74 -8.58
CA LEU A 203 11.94 2.71 -8.00
C LEU A 203 11.74 3.87 -7.03
N ALA A 204 12.76 4.19 -6.22
CA ALA A 204 12.71 5.33 -5.32
C ALA A 204 12.54 6.65 -6.09
N ASP A 205 13.28 6.86 -7.19
CA ASP A 205 13.14 8.04 -8.04
C ASP A 205 11.73 8.13 -8.66
N TYR A 206 11.23 7.01 -9.19
CA TYR A 206 9.89 6.96 -9.78
C TYR A 206 8.79 7.27 -8.76
N LEU A 207 8.85 6.68 -7.57
CA LEU A 207 7.91 6.95 -6.49
C LEU A 207 8.03 8.39 -6.00
N THR A 208 9.23 8.92 -5.81
CA THR A 208 9.43 10.32 -5.37
C THR A 208 8.77 11.31 -6.35
N LEU A 209 8.82 11.01 -7.65
CA LEU A 209 8.24 11.87 -8.69
C LEU A 209 6.70 11.82 -8.72
N TRP A 210 6.10 10.63 -8.58
CA TRP A 210 4.67 10.44 -8.85
C TRP A 210 3.78 10.27 -7.62
N LEU A 211 4.35 9.87 -6.48
CA LEU A 211 3.61 9.68 -5.24
C LEU A 211 2.81 10.91 -4.79
N PRO A 212 3.32 12.16 -4.91
CA PRO A 212 2.53 13.33 -4.54
C PRO A 212 1.22 13.44 -5.32
N ALA A 213 1.24 13.17 -6.63
CA ALA A 213 0.07 13.25 -7.49
C ALA A 213 -0.96 12.16 -7.19
N TRP A 214 -0.49 10.93 -6.95
CA TRP A 214 -1.36 9.82 -6.58
C TRP A 214 -1.98 10.01 -5.20
N LEU A 215 -1.19 10.50 -4.24
CA LEU A 215 -1.67 10.80 -2.89
C LEU A 215 -2.72 11.92 -2.91
N ASP A 216 -2.45 13.04 -3.60
CA ASP A 216 -3.42 14.13 -3.83
C ASP A 216 -4.74 13.59 -4.40
N THR A 217 -4.66 12.74 -5.44
CA THR A 217 -5.83 12.13 -6.06
C THR A 217 -6.60 11.21 -5.10
N CYS A 218 -5.90 10.43 -4.26
CA CYS A 218 -6.55 9.57 -3.28
C CYS A 218 -7.28 10.38 -2.20
N LEU A 219 -6.67 11.48 -1.74
CA LEU A 219 -7.27 12.37 -0.75
C LEU A 219 -8.51 13.07 -1.30
N ASP A 220 -8.42 13.61 -2.52
CA ASP A 220 -9.56 14.25 -3.22
C ASP A 220 -10.72 13.27 -3.44
N ALA A 221 -10.40 12.01 -3.74
CA ALA A 221 -11.37 10.93 -3.92
C ALA A 221 -11.94 10.40 -2.60
N GLY A 222 -11.36 10.77 -1.46
CA GLY A 222 -11.70 10.19 -0.16
C GLY A 222 -11.34 8.71 -0.04
N MET A 223 -10.34 8.23 -0.79
CA MET A 223 -9.79 6.86 -0.69
C MET A 223 -8.76 6.82 0.45
N TRP A 224 -9.25 6.94 1.68
CA TRP A 224 -8.42 7.08 2.87
C TRP A 224 -7.54 5.87 3.13
N ASP A 225 -8.03 4.67 2.81
CA ASP A 225 -7.27 3.45 2.94
C ASP A 225 -6.00 3.45 2.09
N LEU A 226 -6.16 3.65 0.77
CA LEU A 226 -5.04 3.74 -0.16
C LEU A 226 -4.17 4.97 0.14
N ALA A 227 -4.74 6.09 0.60
CA ALA A 227 -3.96 7.25 1.03
C ALA A 227 -3.03 6.94 2.23
N CYS A 228 -3.52 6.19 3.22
CA CYS A 228 -2.69 5.71 4.34
C CYS A 228 -1.57 4.79 3.84
N GLU A 229 -1.88 3.92 2.88
CA GLU A 229 -0.87 3.05 2.28
C GLU A 229 0.22 3.85 1.52
N LEU A 230 -0.18 4.84 0.73
CA LEU A 230 0.76 5.72 0.02
C LEU A 230 1.60 6.58 0.99
N LEU A 231 1.07 6.95 2.16
CA LEU A 231 1.86 7.57 3.23
C LEU A 231 2.91 6.62 3.81
N ALA A 232 2.59 5.34 3.98
CA ALA A 232 3.58 4.34 4.39
C ALA A 232 4.67 4.14 3.31
N VAL A 233 4.30 4.22 2.02
CA VAL A 233 5.27 4.24 0.91
C VAL A 233 6.18 5.47 1.02
N ALA A 234 5.62 6.67 1.24
CA ALA A 234 6.39 7.91 1.39
C ALA A 234 7.40 7.80 2.54
N ALA A 235 6.97 7.27 3.69
CA ALA A 235 7.83 7.04 4.85
C ALA A 235 8.90 5.96 4.63
N SER A 236 8.76 5.13 3.59
CA SER A 236 9.69 4.05 3.25
C SER A 236 10.73 4.44 2.19
N LEU A 237 10.62 5.62 1.57
CA LEU A 237 11.59 6.10 0.58
C LEU A 237 12.95 6.43 1.23
N PRO A 238 14.09 6.30 0.53
CA PRO A 238 15.39 6.72 1.07
C PRO A 238 15.39 8.20 1.44
N ASP A 239 16.27 8.64 2.34
CA ASP A 239 16.41 10.08 2.61
C ASP A 239 16.98 10.81 1.39
N PRO A 240 16.59 12.08 1.15
CA PRO A 240 17.12 12.86 0.03
C PRO A 240 18.65 12.95 0.05
N ALA A 241 19.24 13.02 1.24
CA ALA A 241 20.70 13.03 1.43
C ALA A 241 21.36 11.75 0.90
N ASP A 242 20.69 10.60 1.03
CA ASP A 242 21.18 9.31 0.53
C ASP A 242 20.91 9.12 -0.98
N ALA A 243 19.91 9.82 -1.52
CA ALA A 243 19.53 9.76 -2.93
C ALA A 243 20.49 10.55 -3.86
N THR A 244 21.13 11.61 -3.35
CA THR A 244 22.04 12.48 -4.12
C THR A 244 23.37 11.83 -4.56
N GLY A 245 23.64 10.59 -4.13
CA GLY A 245 24.86 9.85 -4.49
C GLY A 245 24.85 9.20 -5.89
N SER A 246 23.76 9.28 -6.66
CA SER A 246 23.69 8.62 -7.97
C SER A 246 23.49 9.62 -9.12
N ALA A 247 24.45 9.65 -10.05
CA ALA A 247 24.36 10.38 -11.32
C ALA A 247 23.14 10.00 -12.19
N GLY A 248 22.36 9.00 -11.78
CA GLY A 248 21.13 8.57 -12.44
C GLY A 248 19.90 9.44 -12.13
N HIS A 249 19.94 10.30 -11.11
CA HIS A 249 18.79 11.13 -10.73
C HIS A 249 18.42 12.15 -11.82
N GLU A 250 19.41 12.87 -12.38
CA GLU A 250 19.18 13.80 -13.50
C GLU A 250 18.83 13.05 -14.80
N GLU A 251 19.41 11.87 -15.03
CA GLU A 251 19.16 11.05 -16.23
C GLU A 251 17.76 10.42 -16.23
N ALA A 252 17.28 9.95 -15.07
CA ALA A 252 15.93 9.42 -14.90
C ALA A 252 14.87 10.52 -14.97
N LEU A 253 15.11 11.68 -14.35
CA LEU A 253 14.28 12.87 -14.51
C LEU A 253 14.26 13.35 -15.97
N SER A 254 15.40 13.33 -16.65
CA SER A 254 15.50 13.66 -18.08
C SER A 254 14.79 12.62 -18.95
N SER A 255 14.81 11.35 -18.59
CA SER A 255 14.12 10.27 -19.34
C SER A 255 12.61 10.30 -19.11
N ALA A 256 12.13 10.61 -17.91
CA ALA A 256 10.71 10.83 -17.61
C ALA A 256 10.19 12.10 -18.31
N ARG A 257 10.97 13.19 -18.32
CA ARG A 257 10.68 14.41 -19.11
C ARG A 257 10.73 14.15 -20.61
N ALA A 258 11.69 13.35 -21.09
CA ALA A 258 11.80 12.97 -22.51
C ALA A 258 10.76 11.94 -22.96
N ALA A 259 10.21 11.13 -22.04
CA ALA A 259 9.05 10.28 -22.31
C ALA A 259 7.75 11.11 -22.43
N GLY A 260 7.68 12.24 -21.73
CA GLY A 260 6.67 13.29 -21.91
C GLY A 260 7.05 14.32 -22.97
N ARG A 261 7.45 13.91 -24.19
CA ARG A 261 7.86 14.87 -25.25
C ARG A 261 6.81 15.96 -25.48
N GLU A 262 7.22 17.20 -25.26
CA GLU A 262 6.45 18.44 -25.43
C GLU A 262 5.89 18.64 -26.86
N ASP A 263 6.40 17.91 -27.86
CA ASP A 263 5.92 17.97 -29.25
C ASP A 263 5.02 16.78 -29.67
N ALA A 264 4.82 15.78 -28.80
CA ALA A 264 3.95 14.63 -29.09
C ALA A 264 2.46 14.97 -28.99
N TRP A 265 2.12 16.10 -28.33
CA TRP A 265 0.74 16.53 -28.08
C TRP A 265 -0.06 16.82 -29.36
N ALA A 266 0.59 17.15 -30.49
CA ALA A 266 -0.07 17.41 -31.76
C ALA A 266 0.07 16.25 -32.78
N ALA A 267 1.10 15.41 -32.68
CA ALA A 267 1.41 14.39 -33.70
C ALA A 267 0.55 13.12 -33.57
N LEU A 268 0.16 12.73 -32.35
CA LEU A 268 -0.66 11.52 -32.10
C LEU A 268 -2.15 11.70 -32.47
N ALA A 269 -2.63 12.94 -32.67
CA ALA A 269 -4.00 13.21 -33.10
C ALA A 269 -4.20 13.08 -34.63
N ALA A 270 -3.13 13.02 -35.43
CA ALA A 270 -3.21 13.21 -36.89
C ALA A 270 -2.84 11.97 -37.72
N GLY A 271 -2.47 10.84 -37.13
CA GLY A 271 -1.99 9.73 -37.94
C GLY A 271 -1.99 8.39 -37.24
N HIS A 272 -3.17 7.81 -37.01
CA HIS A 272 -3.36 6.36 -37.01
C HIS A 272 -4.84 6.06 -37.29
N GLY A 273 -5.20 6.11 -38.58
CA GLY A 273 -6.38 5.44 -39.08
C GLY A 273 -6.11 3.93 -39.13
N ASP A 274 -7.10 3.17 -38.63
CA ASP A 274 -7.35 1.77 -38.93
C ASP A 274 -6.27 0.73 -38.54
N ALA A 275 -6.46 0.08 -37.38
CA ALA A 275 -6.55 -1.39 -37.25
C ALA A 275 -6.54 -1.86 -35.77
N TRP A 276 -7.71 -2.15 -35.21
CA TRP A 276 -7.88 -3.11 -34.11
C TRP A 276 -9.20 -3.88 -34.30
N ALA A 277 -9.16 -4.91 -35.13
CA ALA A 277 -10.22 -5.90 -35.24
C ALA A 277 -9.63 -7.29 -35.02
N ALA A 278 -9.77 -7.77 -33.78
CA ALA A 278 -9.94 -9.17 -33.37
C ALA A 278 -9.26 -9.42 -32.01
N LEU A 279 -9.96 -9.14 -30.92
CA LEU A 279 -9.80 -9.86 -29.66
C LEU A 279 -11.18 -10.00 -29.01
N ALA A 280 -11.40 -11.19 -28.45
CA ALA A 280 -12.68 -11.80 -28.16
C ALA A 280 -13.56 -11.01 -27.17
N ALA A 281 -14.87 -11.25 -27.30
CA ALA A 281 -15.94 -10.66 -26.52
C ALA A 281 -15.69 -10.67 -25.01
N GLY A 282 -15.84 -9.49 -24.38
CA GLY A 282 -15.92 -9.37 -22.91
C GLY A 282 -15.33 -8.10 -22.26
N HIS A 283 -14.86 -7.09 -22.99
CA HIS A 283 -14.26 -5.88 -22.39
C HIS A 283 -14.89 -4.58 -22.92
N GLU A 284 -15.38 -3.73 -22.01
CA GLU A 284 -16.25 -2.57 -22.26
C GLU A 284 -15.56 -1.20 -22.02
N ASN A 285 -14.54 -0.84 -22.80
CA ASN A 285 -13.92 0.50 -22.70
C ASN A 285 -13.97 1.24 -24.05
N THR A 286 -14.44 2.50 -24.05
CA THR A 286 -14.52 3.37 -25.24
C THR A 286 -13.82 4.70 -25.00
N TRP A 287 -13.00 5.16 -25.95
CA TRP A 287 -12.26 6.43 -25.90
C TRP A 287 -12.98 7.53 -26.70
N ALA A 288 -12.99 8.77 -26.21
CA ALA A 288 -13.42 9.94 -26.99
C ALA A 288 -12.46 11.11 -26.79
N ALA A 289 -11.84 11.58 -27.87
CA ALA A 289 -11.04 12.81 -27.88
C ALA A 289 -11.92 14.01 -28.27
N ARG A 290 -11.76 15.14 -27.58
CA ARG A 290 -12.52 16.38 -27.84
C ARG A 290 -11.69 17.32 -28.75
N PRO A 291 -12.26 17.95 -29.79
CA PRO A 291 -11.54 18.93 -30.60
C PRO A 291 -11.31 20.26 -29.82
N PRO A 292 -10.23 21.01 -30.09
CA PRO A 292 -9.98 22.32 -29.46
C PRO A 292 -10.93 23.40 -30.00
N GLY A 293 -11.42 24.33 -29.15
CA GLY A 293 -11.95 25.63 -29.65
C GLY A 293 -13.10 26.34 -28.94
N HIS A 294 -13.54 25.99 -27.72
CA HIS A 294 -14.66 26.73 -27.08
C HIS A 294 -14.43 27.01 -25.58
N GLU A 295 -14.62 28.27 -25.18
CA GLU A 295 -14.22 28.83 -23.89
C GLU A 295 -15.15 28.48 -22.72
N ASN A 296 -16.36 27.97 -22.95
CA ASN A 296 -17.23 27.40 -21.91
C ASN A 296 -18.32 26.53 -22.57
N THR A 297 -18.42 25.23 -22.24
CA THR A 297 -19.61 24.44 -22.63
C THR A 297 -19.76 23.09 -21.89
N TRP A 298 -20.97 22.87 -21.37
CA TRP A 298 -21.50 21.60 -20.82
C TRP A 298 -21.64 20.54 -21.92
N ALA A 299 -21.31 19.28 -21.64
CA ALA A 299 -21.49 18.16 -22.57
C ALA A 299 -22.33 17.04 -21.94
N ALA A 300 -23.39 16.61 -22.61
CA ALA A 300 -24.14 15.39 -22.29
C ALA A 300 -23.56 14.19 -23.05
N ARG A 301 -23.44 13.01 -22.40
CA ARG A 301 -22.92 11.76 -23.00
C ARG A 301 -24.01 10.70 -23.21
N PRO A 302 -23.80 9.76 -24.17
CA PRO A 302 -24.77 8.70 -24.45
C PRO A 302 -24.82 7.67 -23.30
N PRO A 303 -25.98 7.05 -23.03
CA PRO A 303 -26.13 6.09 -21.94
C PRO A 303 -25.42 4.75 -22.24
N GLY A 304 -24.76 4.15 -21.25
CA GLY A 304 -24.45 2.70 -21.24
C GLY A 304 -22.98 2.25 -21.19
N HIS A 305 -22.04 3.00 -20.60
CA HIS A 305 -20.63 2.55 -20.46
C HIS A 305 -20.09 2.81 -19.04
N GLU A 306 -19.37 1.83 -18.45
CA GLU A 306 -18.98 1.82 -17.03
C GLU A 306 -17.73 2.64 -16.69
N ASN A 307 -16.75 2.75 -17.60
CA ASN A 307 -15.48 3.45 -17.34
C ASN A 307 -15.21 4.51 -18.40
N THR A 308 -14.68 5.68 -18.03
CA THR A 308 -14.25 6.70 -19.00
C THR A 308 -13.07 7.50 -18.49
N TRP A 309 -12.14 7.82 -19.38
CA TRP A 309 -10.92 8.56 -19.09
C TRP A 309 -10.93 9.94 -19.76
N ALA A 310 -10.45 10.97 -19.05
CA ALA A 310 -10.19 12.29 -19.62
C ALA A 310 -8.86 12.84 -19.09
N ALA A 311 -7.93 13.15 -20.00
CA ALA A 311 -6.70 13.86 -19.65
C ALA A 311 -6.98 15.37 -19.51
N ARG A 312 -6.44 16.01 -18.48
CA ARG A 312 -6.52 17.47 -18.28
C ARG A 312 -5.34 18.15 -18.99
N PRO A 313 -5.56 19.03 -19.98
CA PRO A 313 -4.47 19.80 -20.58
C PRO A 313 -3.91 20.84 -19.59
N PRO A 314 -2.63 21.24 -19.70
CA PRO A 314 -2.09 22.35 -18.94
C PRO A 314 -2.73 23.68 -19.36
N GLY A 315 -3.05 24.57 -18.40
CA GLY A 315 -3.34 25.99 -18.68
C GLY A 315 -4.79 26.48 -18.56
N HIS A 316 -5.74 25.67 -18.10
CA HIS A 316 -7.13 26.12 -17.89
C HIS A 316 -7.51 26.14 -16.41
N GLU A 317 -7.89 27.32 -15.90
CA GLU A 317 -8.16 27.55 -14.47
C GLU A 317 -9.56 27.06 -14.03
N ASN A 318 -10.52 26.89 -14.95
CA ASN A 318 -11.89 26.49 -14.63
C ASN A 318 -12.43 25.47 -15.65
N THR A 319 -12.40 24.17 -15.34
CA THR A 319 -13.16 23.17 -16.12
C THR A 319 -13.63 22.05 -15.20
N TRP A 320 -14.96 21.95 -15.02
CA TRP A 320 -15.62 20.95 -14.19
C TRP A 320 -15.95 19.71 -15.04
N ALA A 321 -15.46 18.54 -14.63
CA ALA A 321 -16.06 17.27 -15.04
C ALA A 321 -17.03 16.87 -13.93
N ALA A 322 -18.34 16.98 -14.19
CA ALA A 322 -19.34 16.50 -13.24
C ALA A 322 -19.29 14.97 -13.17
N ARG A 323 -19.17 14.41 -11.95
CA ARG A 323 -19.44 13.01 -11.61
C ARG A 323 -20.89 12.69 -12.02
N PRO A 324 -21.15 11.83 -13.02
CA PRO A 324 -22.50 11.35 -13.25
C PRO A 324 -22.86 10.35 -12.13
N PRO A 325 -24.13 10.24 -11.72
CA PRO A 325 -24.54 9.22 -10.76
C PRO A 325 -24.35 7.82 -11.40
N GLY A 326 -23.59 6.94 -10.74
CA GLY A 326 -23.58 5.49 -11.04
C GLY A 326 -22.35 4.90 -11.74
N HIS A 327 -21.16 5.54 -11.70
CA HIS A 327 -19.94 4.96 -12.31
C HIS A 327 -18.74 4.97 -11.35
N GLU A 328 -18.09 3.81 -11.20
CA GLU A 328 -17.13 3.50 -10.12
C GLU A 328 -15.66 3.84 -10.44
N ASN A 329 -15.25 3.99 -11.71
CA ASN A 329 -13.83 4.16 -12.07
C ASN A 329 -13.55 5.22 -13.15
N THR A 330 -13.59 6.50 -12.78
CA THR A 330 -13.10 7.60 -13.64
C THR A 330 -12.10 8.47 -12.87
N TRP A 331 -10.83 8.41 -13.26
CA TRP A 331 -9.72 9.09 -12.55
C TRP A 331 -8.89 9.94 -13.50
N ALA A 332 -8.42 11.10 -13.01
CA ALA A 332 -7.48 11.96 -13.72
C ALA A 332 -6.29 12.28 -12.78
N ALA A 333 -5.15 11.63 -12.99
CA ALA A 333 -3.94 11.93 -12.23
C ALA A 333 -3.43 13.35 -12.55
N ARG A 334 -3.10 14.12 -11.52
CA ARG A 334 -2.48 15.45 -11.67
C ARG A 334 -1.03 15.28 -12.13
N ALA A 335 -0.60 16.02 -13.16
CA ALA A 335 0.81 16.00 -13.55
C ALA A 335 1.69 16.62 -12.43
N PRO A 336 2.89 16.08 -12.16
CA PRO A 336 3.85 16.67 -11.24
C PRO A 336 4.17 18.10 -11.66
N GLY A 337 4.23 19.03 -10.70
CA GLY A 337 4.70 20.39 -10.96
C GLY A 337 6.19 20.43 -11.30
N HIS A 338 6.67 21.52 -11.90
CA HIS A 338 8.08 21.73 -12.28
C HIS A 338 9.06 21.96 -11.10
N GLY A 339 8.68 21.59 -9.86
CA GLY A 339 9.46 21.83 -8.63
C GLY A 339 10.37 20.65 -8.23
N ASP A 340 11.10 20.83 -7.12
CA ASP A 340 11.83 19.73 -6.46
C ASP A 340 10.84 18.65 -6.00
N PRO A 341 10.94 17.41 -6.50
CA PRO A 341 9.99 16.34 -6.17
C PRO A 341 10.02 15.97 -4.68
N TRP A 342 11.16 16.13 -4.00
CA TRP A 342 11.25 15.89 -2.55
C TRP A 342 10.51 16.93 -1.74
N ALA A 343 10.65 18.22 -2.09
CA ALA A 343 9.88 19.29 -1.48
C ALA A 343 8.38 19.13 -1.71
N ALA A 344 7.97 18.75 -2.93
CA ALA A 344 6.58 18.48 -3.26
C ALA A 344 6.01 17.32 -2.43
N LEU A 345 6.77 16.23 -2.28
CA LEU A 345 6.37 15.10 -1.45
C LEU A 345 6.29 15.46 0.03
N ALA A 346 7.20 16.27 0.55
CA ALA A 346 7.16 16.72 1.95
C ALA A 346 5.94 17.61 2.24
N ALA A 347 5.56 18.49 1.30
CA ALA A 347 4.36 19.33 1.41
C ALA A 347 3.09 18.48 1.35
N CYS A 348 2.98 17.60 0.36
CA CYS A 348 1.84 16.70 0.19
C CYS A 348 1.61 15.80 1.41
N GLN A 349 2.69 15.31 2.05
CA GLN A 349 2.57 14.54 3.30
C GLN A 349 1.96 15.36 4.45
N ASP A 350 2.32 16.63 4.60
CA ASP A 350 1.77 17.48 5.67
C ASP A 350 0.25 17.68 5.50
N GLU A 351 -0.18 17.93 4.26
CA GLU A 351 -1.59 18.06 3.88
C GLU A 351 -2.34 16.75 4.09
N ALA A 352 -1.74 15.61 3.69
CA ALA A 352 -2.32 14.29 3.86
C ALA A 352 -2.57 13.94 5.34
N TRP A 353 -1.61 14.22 6.23
CA TRP A 353 -1.80 14.00 7.67
C TRP A 353 -2.90 14.90 8.25
N ALA A 354 -3.02 16.15 7.77
CA ALA A 354 -4.10 17.04 8.17
C ALA A 354 -5.47 16.54 7.67
N ALA A 355 -5.54 16.04 6.44
CA ALA A 355 -6.76 15.46 5.86
C ALA A 355 -7.20 14.20 6.62
N LEU A 356 -6.26 13.31 6.96
CA LEU A 356 -6.54 12.14 7.80
C LEU A 356 -7.05 12.51 9.19
N ALA A 357 -6.45 13.53 9.83
CA ALA A 357 -6.94 14.03 11.11
C ALA A 357 -8.38 14.54 11.03
N ALA A 358 -8.76 15.16 9.91
CA ALA A 358 -10.12 15.65 9.66
C ALA A 358 -11.12 14.52 9.31
N ALA A 359 -10.69 13.49 8.60
CA ALA A 359 -11.53 12.35 8.20
C ALA A 359 -11.77 11.34 9.35
N ARG A 360 -10.85 11.29 10.32
CA ARG A 360 -10.92 10.37 11.46
C ARG A 360 -12.13 10.67 12.36
N HIS A 361 -12.84 9.63 12.77
CA HIS A 361 -13.89 9.71 13.77
C HIS A 361 -13.35 10.09 15.17
N PRO A 362 -14.19 10.66 16.06
CA PRO A 362 -13.81 10.92 17.45
C PRO A 362 -13.34 9.67 18.20
N SER A 363 -13.79 8.47 17.79
CA SER A 363 -13.36 7.18 18.36
C SER A 363 -11.90 6.83 18.03
N GLY A 364 -11.31 7.44 17.00
CA GLY A 364 -10.01 7.11 16.45
C GLY A 364 -10.05 6.32 15.14
N ALA A 365 -11.21 5.76 14.77
CA ALA A 365 -11.39 5.04 13.52
C ALA A 365 -11.26 5.98 12.31
N ILE A 366 -10.68 5.49 11.22
CA ILE A 366 -10.61 6.14 9.92
C ILE A 366 -11.46 5.30 8.97
N PRO A 367 -12.37 5.89 8.18
CA PRO A 367 -13.12 5.12 7.18
C PRO A 367 -12.21 4.68 6.04
N GLU A 368 -12.50 3.58 5.35
CA GLU A 368 -11.74 3.19 4.16
C GLU A 368 -12.00 4.15 2.99
N GLU A 369 -13.24 4.62 2.85
CA GLU A 369 -13.71 5.53 1.82
C GLU A 369 -14.59 6.65 2.40
N ALA A 370 -14.74 7.79 1.70
CA ALA A 370 -15.57 8.91 2.17
C ALA A 370 -17.06 8.56 2.40
N GLU A 371 -17.57 7.51 1.75
CA GLU A 371 -18.92 6.96 1.95
C GLU A 371 -18.91 5.75 2.93
N GLY A 372 -17.91 5.67 3.82
CA GLY A 372 -17.76 4.57 4.78
C GLY A 372 -19.05 4.30 5.55
N ALA A 373 -19.52 3.05 5.48
CA ALA A 373 -20.76 2.64 6.12
C ALA A 373 -20.63 2.80 7.65
N ALA A 374 -21.33 3.80 8.20
CA ALA A 374 -21.65 3.78 9.61
C ALA A 374 -22.67 2.64 9.84
N ASP A 375 -22.56 1.95 10.98
CA ASP A 375 -23.57 0.98 11.36
C ASP A 375 -24.94 1.65 11.61
N ALA A 376 -25.97 0.86 11.90
CA ALA A 376 -27.33 1.35 12.09
C ALA A 376 -27.45 2.40 13.22
N ASP A 377 -26.47 2.46 14.13
CA ASP A 377 -26.42 3.37 15.27
C ASP A 377 -25.48 4.58 15.03
N GLY A 378 -24.89 4.68 13.84
CA GLY A 378 -23.96 5.76 13.47
C GLY A 378 -22.54 5.56 13.98
N ALA A 379 -22.20 4.38 14.53
CA ALA A 379 -20.85 4.03 14.95
C ALA A 379 -20.05 3.46 13.76
N PRO A 380 -18.70 3.55 13.78
CA PRO A 380 -17.87 3.02 12.70
C PRO A 380 -18.04 1.50 12.58
N ASP A 381 -18.49 1.00 11.41
CA ASP A 381 -18.44 -0.44 11.15
C ASP A 381 -16.98 -0.93 11.14
N PHE A 382 -16.72 -2.04 11.80
CA PHE A 382 -15.35 -2.55 11.92
C PHE A 382 -14.72 -2.84 10.55
N LEU A 383 -15.43 -3.51 9.64
CA LEU A 383 -14.85 -3.94 8.37
C LEU A 383 -14.54 -2.76 7.46
N GLY A 384 -15.39 -1.73 7.44
CA GLY A 384 -15.14 -0.51 6.65
C GLY A 384 -14.16 0.50 7.27
N HIS A 385 -13.54 0.19 8.41
CA HIS A 385 -12.66 1.14 9.12
C HIS A 385 -11.35 0.54 9.63
N TYR A 386 -11.25 -0.78 9.88
CA TYR A 386 -10.07 -1.32 10.55
C TYR A 386 -8.81 -1.21 9.72
N HIS A 387 -8.88 -1.45 8.40
CA HIS A 387 -7.70 -1.54 7.55
C HIS A 387 -7.04 -0.17 7.39
N SER A 388 -7.82 0.87 7.04
CA SER A 388 -7.28 2.24 6.91
C SER A 388 -6.77 2.78 8.25
N THR A 389 -7.46 2.48 9.35
CA THR A 389 -6.99 2.82 10.72
C THR A 389 -5.65 2.15 11.03
N LEU A 390 -5.52 0.87 10.66
CA LEU A 390 -4.29 0.10 10.83
C LEU A 390 -3.15 0.60 9.94
N MET A 391 -3.44 0.95 8.68
CA MET A 391 -2.48 1.53 7.75
C MET A 391 -2.03 2.94 8.18
N ALA A 392 -2.90 3.74 8.80
CA ALA A 392 -2.51 5.02 9.38
C ALA A 392 -1.51 4.85 10.54
N VAL A 393 -1.72 3.84 11.41
CA VAL A 393 -0.76 3.49 12.46
C VAL A 393 0.56 3.04 11.86
N PHE A 394 0.52 2.17 10.85
CA PHE A 394 1.71 1.69 10.16
C PHE A 394 2.52 2.84 9.52
N ALA A 395 1.87 3.66 8.70
CA ALA A 395 2.49 4.83 8.07
C ALA A 395 3.07 5.80 9.10
N GLY A 396 2.33 6.05 10.18
CA GLY A 396 2.72 7.00 11.21
C GLY A 396 3.89 6.52 12.05
N VAL A 397 3.97 5.22 12.38
CA VAL A 397 5.14 4.64 13.05
C VAL A 397 6.40 4.80 12.18
N LEU A 398 6.31 4.55 10.88
CA LEU A 398 7.43 4.76 9.97
C LEU A 398 7.82 6.24 9.89
N ALA A 399 6.85 7.14 9.80
CA ALA A 399 7.09 8.58 9.75
C ALA A 399 7.72 9.12 11.04
N LEU A 400 7.28 8.65 12.21
CA LEU A 400 7.82 9.06 13.51
C LEU A 400 9.28 8.62 13.69
N ASP A 401 9.63 7.41 13.26
CA ASP A 401 11.03 6.94 13.30
C ASP A 401 11.94 7.82 12.43
N ARG A 402 11.48 8.22 11.23
CA ARG A 402 12.23 9.16 10.37
C ARG A 402 12.41 10.54 10.98
N LEU A 403 11.38 11.06 11.66
CA LEU A 403 11.41 12.38 12.30
C LEU A 403 12.32 12.41 13.53
N GLY A 404 12.92 11.29 13.93
CA GLY A 404 13.87 11.22 15.04
C GLY A 404 13.22 11.14 16.42
N ASP A 405 11.89 10.98 16.48
CA ASP A 405 11.14 10.90 17.74
C ASP A 405 11.27 9.52 18.43
N ALA A 406 12.09 8.60 17.86
CA ALA A 406 12.35 7.26 18.39
C ALA A 406 13.85 6.90 18.53
N ARG A 407 14.80 7.85 18.43
CA ARG A 407 16.23 7.54 18.61
C ARG A 407 17.01 8.55 19.45
N VAL A 408 17.23 8.18 20.71
CA VAL A 408 18.51 8.41 21.40
C VAL A 408 19.20 7.04 21.53
N PRO A 409 20.31 6.76 20.82
CA PRO A 409 21.10 5.58 21.09
C PRO A 409 21.92 5.79 22.39
N PRO A 410 22.04 4.80 23.30
CA PRO A 410 23.00 4.87 24.38
C PRO A 410 24.41 4.90 23.78
N GLY A 411 25.16 5.95 24.14
CA GLY A 411 26.51 6.19 23.65
C GLY A 411 27.45 5.02 23.91
N ARG A 412 28.21 4.66 22.89
CA ARG A 412 29.52 4.03 23.07
C ARG A 412 30.41 5.02 23.82
N GLN A 413 30.50 4.91 25.14
CA GLN A 413 31.65 5.44 25.85
C GLN A 413 32.82 4.49 25.62
N GLY A 414 33.85 5.03 24.98
CA GLY A 414 35.09 4.31 24.69
C GLY A 414 35.82 3.93 25.97
N ALA A 415 36.27 2.67 26.02
CA ALA A 415 37.30 2.25 26.93
C ALA A 415 38.65 2.71 26.36
N HIS A 416 39.13 3.87 26.82
CA HIS A 416 40.55 4.19 26.88
C HIS A 416 40.94 4.30 28.34
N ALA A 417 41.57 3.25 28.87
CA ALA A 417 42.65 3.27 29.86
C ALA A 417 43.16 1.84 30.03
#